data_AF-A0A6M5UKR0-F1
#
_entry.id   AF-A0A6M5UKR0-F1
#
_cell.length_a   1.000
_cell.length_b   1.000
_cell.length_c   1.000
_cell.angle_alpha   90.00
_cell.angle_beta   90.00
_cell.angle_gamma   90.00
#
_symmetry.space_group_name_H-M   'P 1'
#
loop_
_entity.id
_entity.type
_entity.pdbx_description
1 polymer ?
#
loop_
_entity_poly.entity_id
_entity_poly.type
_entity_poly.pdbx_seq_one_letter_code
_entity_poly.pdbx_strand_id
1 'polypeptide(L)'
;MTRATRSGGVLCAIGDGAAPGAVAAACRGALLAVRDRLTTLQVDVYSDGPWPPDAVEAVQELDELRHARRSRLATRLGREPSISLDLDPRDDHELGLALAIAPYTICGSGFDERWQLLWDVNDTGTSTTFVLLPHELDAVRAHVARSGGRRTDVVVLGGSIG
;
A
#
# COMPACT_ATOMS: atom_id res chain seq x y z
N MET A 1 0.93 -32.44 -16.95
CA MET A 1 1.08 -31.02 -16.52
C MET A 1 -0.29 -30.51 -16.13
N THR A 2 -0.57 -30.49 -14.84
CA THR A 2 -1.85 -30.01 -14.29
C THR A 2 -1.84 -28.48 -14.40
N ARG A 3 -2.75 -27.94 -15.21
CA ARG A 3 -2.96 -26.50 -15.38
C ARG A 3 -3.38 -25.95 -14.03
N ALA A 4 -2.45 -25.26 -13.35
CA ALA A 4 -2.75 -24.57 -12.10
C ALA A 4 -3.96 -23.67 -12.34
N THR A 5 -5.02 -23.93 -11.60
CA THR A 5 -6.22 -23.11 -11.58
C THR A 5 -5.76 -21.68 -11.28
N ARG A 6 -6.04 -20.73 -12.18
CA ARG A 6 -5.96 -19.31 -11.83
C ARG A 6 -6.91 -19.12 -10.66
N SER A 7 -6.38 -19.10 -9.44
CA SER A 7 -7.13 -18.56 -8.32
C SER A 7 -7.23 -17.07 -8.61
N GLY A 8 -8.33 -16.64 -9.22
CA GLY A 8 -8.59 -15.23 -9.44
C GLY A 8 -8.58 -14.51 -8.09
N GLY A 9 -7.89 -13.39 -8.00
CA GLY A 9 -7.97 -12.54 -6.82
C GLY A 9 -9.41 -12.07 -6.59
N VAL A 10 -9.73 -11.75 -5.34
CA VAL A 10 -10.98 -11.11 -4.95
C VAL A 10 -10.72 -9.65 -4.64
N LEU A 11 -11.63 -8.78 -5.10
CA LEU A 11 -11.60 -7.37 -4.76
C LEU A 11 -12.08 -7.22 -3.32
N CYS A 12 -11.24 -6.61 -2.50
CA CYS A 12 -11.51 -6.35 -1.09
C CYS A 12 -11.45 -4.86 -0.81
N ALA A 13 -12.17 -4.44 0.22
CA ALA A 13 -12.09 -3.10 0.80
C ALA A 13 -12.19 -3.19 2.32
N ILE A 14 -12.12 -2.05 2.98
CA ILE A 14 -12.33 -1.93 4.42
C ILE A 14 -13.78 -1.53 4.64
N GLY A 15 -14.46 -2.23 5.55
CA GLY A 15 -15.88 -2.00 5.83
C GLY A 15 -16.12 -0.65 6.51
N ASP A 16 -17.27 -0.05 6.19
CA ASP A 16 -17.69 1.23 6.78
C ASP A 16 -17.68 1.17 8.32
N GLY A 17 -17.16 2.23 8.92
CA GLY A 17 -17.07 2.36 10.38
C GLY A 17 -15.99 1.50 11.04
N ALA A 18 -15.09 0.89 10.26
CA ALA A 18 -13.88 0.28 10.81
C ALA A 18 -13.07 1.33 11.61
N ALA A 19 -12.54 0.92 12.76
CA ALA A 19 -11.73 1.80 13.58
C ALA A 19 -10.43 2.19 12.84
N PRO A 20 -9.87 3.41 13.07
CA PRO A 20 -8.64 3.85 12.39
C PRO A 20 -7.46 2.87 12.51
N GLY A 21 -7.32 2.20 13.66
CA GLY A 21 -6.30 1.17 13.85
C GLY A 21 -6.51 -0.08 12.97
N ALA A 22 -7.77 -0.47 12.75
CA ALA A 22 -8.10 -1.56 11.84
C ALA A 22 -7.83 -1.17 10.37
N VAL A 23 -8.12 0.10 10.01
CA VAL A 23 -7.80 0.65 8.69
C VAL A 23 -6.29 0.58 8.44
N ALA A 24 -5.50 1.12 9.37
CA ALA A 24 -4.04 1.11 9.27
C ALA A 24 -3.46 -0.31 9.21
N ALA A 25 -4.01 -1.24 10.00
CA ALA A 25 -3.62 -2.64 9.97
C ALA A 25 -3.99 -3.32 8.63
N ALA A 26 -5.12 -2.99 8.03
CA ALA A 26 -5.52 -3.53 6.74
C ALA A 26 -4.64 -3.01 5.61
N CYS A 27 -4.34 -1.70 5.57
CA CYS A 27 -3.44 -1.10 4.58
C CYS A 27 -2.06 -1.79 4.60
N ARG A 28 -1.47 -1.90 5.80
CA ARG A 28 -0.15 -2.53 6.00
C ARG A 28 -0.19 -4.03 5.73
N GLY A 29 -1.19 -4.72 6.27
CA GLY A 29 -1.37 -6.16 6.09
C GLY A 29 -1.55 -6.54 4.63
N ALA A 30 -2.31 -5.75 3.86
CA ALA A 30 -2.51 -5.96 2.44
C ALA A 30 -1.22 -5.75 1.64
N LEU A 31 -0.49 -4.66 1.90
CA LEU A 31 0.80 -4.41 1.24
C LEU A 31 1.79 -5.56 1.48
N LEU A 32 1.90 -6.04 2.72
CA LEU A 32 2.71 -7.20 3.06
C LEU A 32 2.24 -8.48 2.32
N ALA A 33 0.93 -8.69 2.23
CA ALA A 33 0.38 -9.90 1.63
C ALA A 33 0.61 -9.96 0.11
N VAL A 34 0.56 -8.81 -0.58
CA VAL A 34 0.76 -8.76 -2.04
C VAL A 34 2.21 -8.56 -2.46
N ARG A 35 3.13 -8.33 -1.51
CA ARG A 35 4.54 -7.97 -1.76
C ARG A 35 5.18 -8.77 -2.89
N ASP A 36 5.08 -10.10 -2.83
CA ASP A 36 5.76 -10.99 -3.77
C ASP A 36 5.22 -10.89 -5.22
N ARG A 37 4.04 -10.29 -5.39
CA ARG A 37 3.39 -10.05 -6.68
C ARG A 37 3.58 -8.63 -7.18
N LEU A 38 4.07 -7.72 -6.34
CA LEU A 38 4.33 -6.35 -6.75
C LEU A 38 5.62 -6.27 -7.57
N THR A 39 5.56 -5.55 -8.69
CA THR A 39 6.74 -5.11 -9.43
C THR A 39 7.01 -3.63 -9.27
N THR A 40 5.97 -2.85 -8.94
CA THR A 40 6.04 -1.41 -8.75
C THR A 40 5.25 -1.05 -7.50
N LEU A 41 5.83 -0.23 -6.63
CA LEU A 41 5.16 0.40 -5.50
C LEU A 41 5.36 1.90 -5.60
N GLN A 42 4.29 2.67 -5.51
CA GLN A 42 4.33 4.12 -5.52
C GLN A 42 3.60 4.64 -4.28
N VAL A 43 4.17 5.64 -3.63
CA VAL A 43 3.56 6.31 -2.48
C VAL A 43 3.75 7.82 -2.59
N ASP A 44 2.72 8.56 -2.21
CA ASP A 44 2.85 10.00 -2.03
C ASP A 44 3.43 10.28 -0.65
N VAL A 45 4.46 11.12 -0.60
CA VAL A 45 5.00 11.63 0.66
C VAL A 45 4.22 12.90 1.03
N TYR A 46 2.91 12.73 1.11
CA TYR A 46 1.93 13.79 1.39
C TYR A 46 0.72 13.19 2.12
N SER A 47 0.11 13.97 3.02
CA SER A 47 -1.06 13.57 3.82
C SER A 47 -2.03 14.75 3.93
N ASP A 48 -3.33 14.46 4.03
CA ASP A 48 -4.35 15.48 4.34
C ASP A 48 -4.30 15.94 5.80
N GLY A 49 -3.64 15.16 6.66
CA GLY A 49 -3.48 15.42 8.09
C GLY A 49 -2.01 15.53 8.51
N PRO A 50 -1.77 15.90 9.77
CA PRO A 50 -0.43 15.79 10.35
C PRO A 50 -0.01 14.32 10.39
N TRP A 51 1.25 14.05 10.02
CA TRP A 51 1.83 12.71 10.18
C TRP A 51 1.84 12.30 11.66
N PRO A 52 1.43 11.06 11.99
CA PRO A 52 1.52 10.57 13.35
C PRO A 52 2.99 10.40 13.76
N PRO A 53 3.31 10.46 15.07
CA PRO A 53 4.71 10.45 15.54
C PRO A 53 5.53 9.25 15.06
N ASP A 54 4.90 8.09 14.86
CA ASP A 54 5.52 6.86 14.39
C ASP A 54 5.82 6.83 12.88
N ALA A 55 5.27 7.78 12.10
CA ALA A 55 5.53 7.92 10.67
C ALA A 55 6.54 9.02 10.34
N VAL A 56 6.86 9.93 11.28
CA VAL A 56 7.67 11.13 11.01
C VAL A 56 9.06 10.80 10.47
N GLU A 57 9.75 9.82 11.06
CA GLU A 57 11.09 9.39 10.62
C GLU A 57 11.04 8.83 9.19
N ALA A 58 10.07 7.95 8.90
CA ALA A 58 9.89 7.40 7.58
C ALA A 58 9.58 8.47 6.52
N VAL A 59 8.79 9.49 6.87
CA VAL A 59 8.49 10.63 5.98
C VAL A 59 9.75 11.43 5.67
N GLN A 60 10.60 11.69 6.67
CA GLN A 60 11.87 12.40 6.47
C GLN A 60 12.78 11.62 5.51
N GLU A 61 12.94 10.32 5.76
CA GLU A 61 13.78 9.46 4.92
C GLU A 61 13.24 9.33 3.49
N LEU A 62 11.92 9.19 3.31
CA LEU A 62 11.28 9.19 1.99
C LEU A 62 11.48 10.53 1.28
N ASP A 63 11.45 11.66 1.99
CA ASP A 63 11.72 12.96 1.40
C ASP A 63 13.19 13.08 0.95
N GLU A 64 14.14 12.59 1.75
CA GLU A 64 15.55 12.50 1.36
C GLU A 64 15.74 11.61 0.12
N LEU A 65 15.10 10.44 0.07
CA LEU A 65 15.10 9.55 -1.09
C LEU A 65 14.52 10.23 -2.34
N ARG A 66 13.40 10.97 -2.20
CA ARG A 66 12.82 11.77 -3.29
C ARG A 66 13.82 12.77 -3.84
N HIS A 67 14.55 13.46 -2.98
CA HIS A 67 15.58 14.42 -3.39
C HIS A 67 16.77 13.73 -4.07
N ALA A 68 17.23 12.60 -3.51
CA ALA A 68 18.37 11.85 -4.04
C ALA A 68 18.12 11.22 -5.41
N ARG A 69 16.88 10.78 -5.69
CA ARG A 69 16.49 10.16 -6.97
C ARG A 69 16.20 11.17 -8.09
N ARG A 70 16.30 12.47 -7.82
CA ARG A 70 16.08 13.50 -8.85
C ARG A 70 17.09 13.40 -9.97
N SER A 71 16.60 13.52 -11.21
CA SER A 71 17.49 13.65 -12.35
C SER A 71 18.29 14.95 -12.23
N ARG A 72 19.58 14.92 -12.63
CA ARG A 72 20.44 16.11 -12.67
C ARG A 72 19.82 17.26 -13.47
N LEU A 73 19.06 16.94 -14.52
CA LEU A 73 18.33 17.92 -15.32
C LEU A 73 17.22 18.59 -14.50
N ALA A 74 16.40 17.83 -13.79
CA ALA A 74 15.36 18.37 -12.92
C ALA A 74 15.95 19.26 -11.81
N THR A 75 17.08 18.86 -11.22
CA THR A 75 17.81 19.67 -10.25
C THR A 75 18.31 20.98 -10.85
N ARG A 76 18.94 20.94 -12.04
CA ARG A 76 19.44 22.15 -12.74
C ARG A 76 18.32 23.11 -13.12
N LEU A 77 17.14 22.59 -13.47
CA LEU A 77 15.97 23.39 -13.81
C LEU A 77 15.19 23.88 -12.58
N GLY A 78 15.66 23.59 -11.36
CA GLY A 78 14.99 24.01 -10.13
C GLY A 78 13.59 23.41 -9.94
N ARG A 79 13.29 22.27 -10.58
CA ARG A 79 11.97 21.63 -10.47
C ARG A 79 11.86 20.87 -9.15
N GLU A 80 10.84 21.17 -8.35
CA GLU A 80 10.58 20.44 -7.10
C GLU A 80 10.48 18.93 -7.31
N PRO A 81 10.84 18.11 -6.30
CA PRO A 81 10.62 16.67 -6.34
C PRO A 81 9.12 16.35 -6.54
N SER A 82 8.82 15.33 -7.36
CA SER A 82 7.46 14.78 -7.48
C SER A 82 6.89 14.41 -6.12
N ILE A 83 5.61 14.65 -5.84
CA ILE A 83 4.96 14.23 -4.57
C ILE A 83 5.02 12.71 -4.38
N SER A 84 4.92 11.98 -5.49
CA SER A 84 5.00 10.52 -5.54
C SER A 84 6.45 10.07 -5.66
N LEU A 85 6.77 9.00 -4.95
CA LEU A 85 8.03 8.28 -5.01
C LEU A 85 7.77 6.82 -5.40
N ASP A 86 8.47 6.35 -6.43
CA ASP A 86 8.52 4.93 -6.75
C ASP A 86 9.52 4.23 -5.82
N LEU A 87 9.08 3.12 -5.25
CA LEU A 87 9.79 2.28 -4.29
C LEU A 87 9.94 0.86 -4.84
N ASP A 88 11.03 0.19 -4.48
CA ASP A 88 11.19 -1.25 -4.77
C ASP A 88 10.52 -2.08 -3.67
N PRO A 89 9.40 -2.80 -3.95
CA PRO A 89 8.73 -3.64 -2.96
C PRO A 89 9.57 -4.85 -2.52
N ARG A 90 10.67 -5.16 -3.23
CA ARG A 90 11.60 -6.23 -2.86
C ARG A 90 12.67 -5.76 -1.87
N ASP A 91 12.95 -4.46 -1.81
CA ASP A 91 13.83 -3.89 -0.80
C ASP A 91 13.08 -3.79 0.54
N ASP A 92 13.58 -4.51 1.56
CA ASP A 92 12.95 -4.55 2.89
C ASP A 92 12.87 -3.17 3.56
N HIS A 93 13.85 -2.31 3.29
CA HIS A 93 13.92 -0.98 3.87
C HIS A 93 12.91 -0.04 3.20
N GLU A 94 12.86 0.00 1.85
CA GLU A 94 11.87 0.80 1.13
C GLU A 94 10.43 0.33 1.40
N LEU A 95 10.21 -0.99 1.51
CA LEU A 95 8.93 -1.54 1.93
C LEU A 95 8.58 -1.09 3.36
N GLY A 96 9.55 -1.09 4.27
CA GLY A 96 9.38 -0.60 5.64
C GLY A 96 8.89 0.85 5.68
N LEU A 97 9.50 1.71 4.87
CA LEU A 97 9.08 3.12 4.73
C LEU A 97 7.65 3.24 4.19
N ALA A 98 7.31 2.48 3.14
CA ALA A 98 5.97 2.46 2.59
C ALA A 98 4.93 2.00 3.62
N LEU A 99 5.21 0.95 4.39
CA LEU A 99 4.32 0.44 5.43
C LEU A 99 4.08 1.47 6.55
N ALA A 100 5.09 2.27 6.89
CA ALA A 100 4.97 3.29 7.92
C ALA A 100 3.93 4.36 7.53
N ILE A 101 3.97 4.83 6.27
CA ILE A 101 3.15 5.95 5.80
C ILE A 101 1.84 5.54 5.11
N ALA A 102 1.73 4.29 4.64
CA ALA A 102 0.60 3.78 3.88
C ALA A 102 -0.80 4.12 4.43
N PRO A 103 -1.06 4.06 5.75
CA PRO A 103 -2.38 4.41 6.28
C PRO A 103 -2.73 5.90 6.23
N TYR A 104 -1.73 6.76 6.03
CA TYR A 104 -1.83 8.20 6.25
C TYR A 104 -1.52 9.00 4.99
N THR A 105 -0.95 8.37 3.96
CA THR A 105 -0.71 9.02 2.67
C THR A 105 -2.02 9.34 1.96
N ILE A 106 -2.03 10.41 1.17
CA ILE A 106 -3.14 10.73 0.26
C ILE A 106 -3.29 9.71 -0.86
N CYS A 107 -2.20 9.04 -1.25
CA CYS A 107 -2.18 8.09 -2.35
C CYS A 107 -1.03 7.10 -2.23
N GLY A 108 -1.33 5.82 -2.45
CA GLY A 108 -0.36 4.75 -2.56
C GLY A 108 -0.91 3.64 -3.44
N SER A 109 -0.11 3.20 -4.41
CA SER A 109 -0.53 2.19 -5.39
C SER A 109 0.56 1.14 -5.62
N GLY A 110 0.17 -0.12 -5.66
CA GLY A 110 1.03 -1.27 -5.94
C GLY A 110 0.54 -2.03 -7.17
N PHE A 111 1.43 -2.28 -8.13
CA PHE A 111 1.12 -2.92 -9.40
C PHE A 111 1.92 -4.21 -9.61
N ASP A 112 1.32 -5.18 -10.31
CA ASP A 112 2.02 -6.37 -10.80
C ASP A 112 2.72 -6.14 -12.16
N GLU A 113 3.37 -7.20 -12.67
CA GLU A 113 4.10 -7.18 -13.95
C GLU A 113 3.23 -6.80 -15.16
N ARG A 114 1.91 -6.92 -15.04
CA ARG A 114 0.92 -6.61 -16.08
C ARG A 114 0.24 -5.27 -15.84
N TRP A 115 0.80 -4.45 -14.95
CA TRP A 115 0.23 -3.17 -14.52
C TRP A 115 -1.19 -3.30 -13.94
N GLN A 116 -1.53 -4.46 -13.36
CA GLN A 116 -2.76 -4.60 -12.60
C GLN A 116 -2.56 -4.03 -11.21
N LEU A 117 -3.46 -3.14 -10.80
CA LEU A 117 -3.50 -2.55 -9.47
C LEU A 117 -3.89 -3.63 -8.45
N LEU A 118 -2.99 -3.94 -7.52
CA LEU A 118 -3.19 -4.96 -6.48
C LEU A 118 -3.45 -4.36 -5.11
N TRP A 119 -2.89 -3.19 -4.85
CA TRP A 119 -2.97 -2.50 -3.58
C TRP A 119 -3.16 -1.02 -3.83
N ASP A 120 -4.21 -0.45 -3.28
CA ASP A 120 -4.59 0.94 -3.49
C ASP A 120 -5.06 1.52 -2.16
N VAL A 121 -4.35 2.55 -1.69
CA VAL A 121 -4.70 3.31 -0.48
C VAL A 121 -4.74 4.78 -0.83
N ASN A 122 -5.94 5.32 -0.89
CA ASN A 122 -6.19 6.71 -1.26
C ASN A 122 -6.98 7.42 -0.16
N ASP A 123 -6.94 8.75 -0.22
CA ASP A 123 -7.72 9.65 0.62
C ASP A 123 -7.51 9.37 2.12
N THR A 124 -6.25 9.20 2.54
CA THR A 124 -5.87 9.01 3.96
C THR A 124 -6.61 7.81 4.58
N GLY A 125 -6.70 6.70 3.82
CA GLY A 125 -7.31 5.45 4.28
C GLY A 125 -8.84 5.40 4.21
N THR A 126 -9.49 6.42 3.65
CA THR A 126 -10.96 6.43 3.46
C THR A 126 -11.40 5.76 2.16
N SER A 127 -10.50 5.62 1.19
CA SER A 127 -10.72 4.90 -0.06
C SER A 127 -9.61 3.86 -0.24
N THR A 128 -9.90 2.61 0.10
CA THR A 128 -8.89 1.53 0.05
C THR A 128 -9.43 0.31 -0.66
N THR A 129 -8.66 -0.19 -1.63
CA THR A 129 -9.02 -1.42 -2.35
C THR A 129 -7.80 -2.33 -2.54
N PHE A 130 -8.05 -3.64 -2.46
CA PHE A 130 -7.02 -4.65 -2.56
C PHE A 130 -7.49 -5.81 -3.44
N VAL A 131 -6.62 -6.32 -4.31
CA VAL A 131 -6.87 -7.54 -5.09
C VAL A 131 -6.08 -8.69 -4.47
N LEU A 132 -6.77 -9.47 -3.64
CA LEU A 132 -6.14 -10.49 -2.79
C LEU A 132 -6.46 -11.91 -3.27
N LEU A 133 -5.45 -12.78 -3.30
CA LEU A 133 -5.66 -14.22 -3.36
C LEU A 133 -6.29 -14.72 -2.05
N PRO A 134 -6.92 -15.91 -2.04
CA PRO A 134 -7.55 -16.43 -0.82
C PRO A 134 -6.63 -16.48 0.41
N HIS A 135 -5.38 -16.92 0.23
CA HIS A 135 -4.41 -16.99 1.32
C HIS A 135 -3.92 -15.60 1.77
N GLU A 136 -3.84 -14.64 0.84
CA GLU A 136 -3.51 -13.24 1.15
C GLU A 136 -4.65 -12.61 1.96
N LEU A 137 -5.91 -12.78 1.54
CA LEU A 137 -7.08 -12.32 2.29
C LEU A 137 -7.09 -12.87 3.72
N ASP A 138 -6.81 -14.16 3.89
CA ASP A 138 -6.72 -14.76 5.22
C ASP A 138 -5.58 -14.16 6.07
N ALA A 139 -4.44 -13.86 5.45
CA ALA A 139 -3.31 -13.20 6.08
C ALA A 139 -3.63 -11.76 6.50
N VAL A 140 -4.27 -10.97 5.62
CA VAL A 140 -4.71 -9.59 5.93
C VAL A 140 -5.70 -9.60 7.10
N ARG A 141 -6.72 -10.46 7.04
CA ARG A 141 -7.69 -10.60 8.14
C ARG A 141 -7.04 -11.01 9.46
N ALA A 142 -6.04 -11.90 9.40
CA ALA A 142 -5.29 -12.29 10.58
C ALA A 142 -4.45 -11.14 11.13
N HIS A 143 -3.85 -10.33 10.25
CA HIS A 143 -3.11 -9.14 10.63
C HIS A 143 -4.01 -8.11 11.33
N VAL A 144 -5.16 -7.78 10.74
CA VAL A 144 -6.16 -6.88 11.34
C VAL A 144 -6.60 -7.36 12.72
N ALA A 145 -6.88 -8.66 12.86
CA ALA A 145 -7.30 -9.24 14.14
C ALA A 145 -6.21 -9.14 15.23
N ARG A 146 -4.94 -9.38 14.88
CA ARG A 146 -3.81 -9.23 15.82
C ARG A 146 -3.59 -7.78 16.25
N SER A 147 -3.95 -6.83 15.39
CA SER A 147 -3.87 -5.40 15.67
C SER A 147 -5.11 -4.86 16.42
N GLY A 148 -6.00 -5.73 16.89
CA GLY A 148 -7.18 -5.35 17.68
C GLY A 148 -8.43 -5.02 16.87
N GLY A 149 -8.41 -5.15 15.54
CA GLY A 149 -9.58 -5.05 14.67
C GLY A 149 -10.35 -6.38 14.56
N ARG A 150 -11.41 -6.40 13.75
CA ARG A 150 -12.16 -7.63 13.44
C ARG A 150 -11.78 -8.13 12.06
N ARG A 151 -11.72 -9.46 11.89
CA ARG A 151 -11.53 -10.09 10.56
C ARG A 151 -12.58 -9.63 9.54
N THR A 152 -13.79 -9.32 10.02
CA THR A 152 -14.92 -8.84 9.21
C THR A 152 -14.80 -7.39 8.77
N ASP A 153 -13.83 -6.63 9.30
CA ASP A 153 -13.56 -5.27 8.84
C ASP A 153 -12.91 -5.27 7.45
N VAL A 154 -12.38 -6.41 6.97
CA VAL A 154 -11.96 -6.61 5.57
C VAL A 154 -13.07 -7.30 4.79
N VAL A 155 -13.76 -6.53 3.95
CA VAL A 155 -14.93 -6.94 3.18
C VAL A 155 -14.53 -7.36 1.77
N VAL A 156 -15.23 -8.37 1.23
CA VAL A 156 -15.06 -8.79 -0.17
C VAL A 156 -16.16 -8.11 -0.98
N LEU A 157 -15.78 -7.33 -1.99
CA LEU A 157 -16.71 -6.59 -2.85
C LEU A 157 -17.13 -7.39 -4.10
N GLY A 158 -16.34 -8.40 -4.52
CA GLY A 158 -16.64 -9.25 -5.67
C GLY A 158 -15.47 -10.13 -6.13
N GLY A 159 -15.72 -11.02 -7.10
CA GLY A 159 -14.74 -11.98 -7.62
C GLY A 159 -14.53 -11.96 -9.15
N SER A 160 -13.25 -12.13 -9.51
CA SER A 160 -12.58 -12.35 -10.81
C SER A 160 -12.61 -11.23 -11.88
N ILE A 161 -11.56 -10.40 -11.89
CA ILE A 161 -10.98 -9.83 -13.12
C ILE A 161 -10.03 -10.92 -13.67
N GLY A 162 -10.37 -11.49 -14.83
CA GLY A 162 -9.69 -12.67 -15.40
C GLY A 162 -8.56 -12.37 -16.36
#